data_AF-A0A838GBL5-F1
#
_entry.id   AF-A0A838GBL5-F1
#
_cell.length_a   1.000
_cell.length_b   1.000
_cell.length_c   1.000
_cell.angle_alpha   90.00
_cell.angle_beta   90.00
_cell.angle_gamma   90.00
#
_symmetry.space_group_name_H-M   'P 1'
#
loop_
_entity.id
_entity.type
_entity.pdbx_description
1 polymer ?
#
loop_
_entity_poly.entity_id
_entity_poly.type
_entity_poly.pdbx_seq_one_letter_code
_entity_poly.pdbx_strand_id
1 'polypeptide(L)'
;MVIDQAKTYIATIETNRGPIVIELADDEGPLAVNSFVCLARAGYYDFTLFHRVMNGFMIQGGDPTGTGTGGPGYQFEDELPSDEAPYARGTLAMANAGPNTNGSQFFIVHQDQPAQFPANYAIFGRVTEGLEVLDALVTVPVIDQRGELSDPIPTVGIQSITIEEDGQPMGNLEGGDSAATLASPTAGSTPAVDQAATSAAALTQEPEPVAEGDDDGANVLWIAGSLGIVGLAVLAFGLYRRSHVAGSMD
;
A
#
# COMPACT_ATOMS: atom_id res chain seq x y z
N MET A 1 0.76 14.56 -24.22
CA MET A 1 1.29 13.20 -24.04
C MET A 1 2.66 13.17 -24.72
N VAL A 2 3.68 12.67 -24.04
CA VAL A 2 5.08 12.58 -24.50
C VAL A 2 5.38 11.19 -25.09
N ILE A 3 4.63 10.17 -24.67
CA ILE A 3 4.72 8.81 -25.21
C ILE A 3 3.98 8.69 -26.55
N ASP A 4 4.45 7.75 -27.38
CA ASP A 4 3.82 7.28 -28.61
C ASP A 4 3.40 5.82 -28.42
N GLN A 5 2.11 5.54 -28.47
CA GLN A 5 1.57 4.19 -28.21
C GLN A 5 1.91 3.14 -29.28
N ALA A 6 2.58 3.55 -30.37
CA ALA A 6 3.15 2.62 -31.33
C ALA A 6 4.54 2.09 -30.91
N LYS A 7 5.04 2.50 -29.73
CA LYS A 7 6.39 2.23 -29.21
C LYS A 7 6.35 1.35 -27.98
N THR A 8 7.48 0.75 -27.67
CA THR A 8 7.64 0.02 -26.40
C THR A 8 8.48 0.83 -25.44
N TYR A 9 8.07 0.87 -24.17
CA TYR A 9 8.75 1.58 -23.11
C TYR A 9 9.23 0.64 -22.01
N ILE A 10 10.53 0.71 -21.68
CA ILE A 10 11.13 -0.02 -20.57
C ILE A 10 11.61 1.00 -19.51
N ALA A 11 11.27 0.75 -18.26
CA ALA A 11 11.80 1.49 -17.12
C ALA A 11 12.76 0.60 -16.33
N THR A 12 13.95 1.12 -16.03
CA THR A 12 14.87 0.50 -15.07
C THR A 12 14.89 1.34 -13.81
N ILE A 13 14.44 0.76 -12.70
CA ILE A 13 14.47 1.35 -11.37
C ILE A 13 15.74 0.86 -10.68
N GLU A 14 16.74 1.72 -10.58
CA GLU A 14 17.93 1.45 -9.78
C GLU A 14 17.58 1.63 -8.31
N THR A 15 17.75 0.61 -7.49
CA THR A 15 17.49 0.68 -6.05
C THR A 15 18.77 0.47 -5.25
N ASN A 16 18.73 0.77 -3.96
CA ASN A 16 19.84 0.45 -3.07
C ASN A 16 20.05 -1.06 -2.82
N ARG A 17 19.28 -1.94 -3.48
CA ARG A 17 19.43 -3.40 -3.46
C ARG A 17 19.64 -4.02 -4.83
N GLY A 18 19.75 -3.21 -5.89
CA GLY A 18 19.90 -3.65 -7.27
C GLY A 18 18.81 -3.09 -8.20
N PRO A 19 18.91 -3.35 -9.50
CA PRO A 19 17.94 -2.88 -10.49
C PRO A 19 16.67 -3.73 -10.50
N ILE A 20 15.55 -3.11 -10.87
CA ILE A 20 14.31 -3.76 -11.28
C ILE A 20 13.95 -3.23 -12.67
N VAL A 21 13.74 -4.13 -13.63
CA VAL A 21 13.38 -3.78 -15.00
C VAL A 21 11.89 -4.02 -15.20
N ILE A 22 11.21 -3.05 -15.79
CA ILE A 22 9.76 -3.01 -15.94
C ILE A 22 9.42 -2.70 -17.40
N GLU A 23 8.58 -3.53 -18.00
CA GLU A 23 7.88 -3.22 -19.24
C GLU A 23 6.64 -2.40 -18.92
N LEU A 24 6.52 -1.20 -19.49
CA LEU A 24 5.39 -0.31 -19.25
C LEU A 24 4.22 -0.68 -20.17
N ALA A 25 3.01 -0.72 -19.60
CA ALA A 25 1.79 -1.14 -20.29
C ALA A 25 0.96 0.09 -20.67
N ASP A 26 1.37 0.77 -21.74
CA ASP A 26 0.74 2.00 -22.22
C ASP A 26 -0.55 1.77 -23.01
N ASP A 27 -0.85 0.52 -23.34
CA ASP A 27 -2.14 0.04 -23.83
C ASP A 27 -3.17 -0.12 -22.69
N GLU A 28 -2.72 -0.55 -21.50
CA GLU A 28 -3.56 -0.66 -20.29
C GLU A 28 -3.74 0.70 -19.59
N GLY A 29 -2.68 1.49 -19.44
CA GLY A 29 -2.68 2.73 -18.65
C GLY A 29 -1.87 3.88 -19.28
N PRO A 30 -2.30 4.45 -20.42
CA PRO A 30 -1.52 5.47 -21.13
C PRO A 30 -1.28 6.77 -20.35
N LEU A 31 -2.23 7.25 -19.54
CA LEU A 31 -2.04 8.43 -18.71
C LEU A 31 -1.04 8.14 -17.58
N ALA A 32 -1.15 6.97 -16.95
CA ALA A 32 -0.23 6.51 -15.92
C ALA A 32 1.20 6.35 -16.48
N VAL A 33 1.38 5.66 -17.61
CA VAL A 33 2.69 5.52 -18.27
C VAL A 33 3.25 6.87 -18.65
N ASN A 34 2.45 7.75 -19.27
CA ASN A 34 2.90 9.08 -19.66
C ASN A 34 3.38 9.91 -18.45
N SER A 35 2.61 9.91 -17.36
CA SER A 35 2.96 10.59 -16.11
C SER A 35 4.27 10.04 -15.54
N PHE A 36 4.38 8.71 -15.43
CA PHE A 36 5.56 8.04 -14.91
C PHE A 36 6.82 8.34 -15.73
N VAL A 37 6.75 8.24 -17.06
CA VAL A 37 7.87 8.54 -17.97
C VAL A 37 8.32 10.00 -17.83
N CYS A 38 7.38 10.95 -17.75
CA CYS A 38 7.73 12.37 -17.60
C CYS A 38 8.42 12.64 -16.25
N LEU A 39 7.89 12.08 -15.15
CA LEU A 39 8.45 12.25 -13.81
C LEU A 39 9.83 11.58 -13.69
N ALA A 40 10.00 10.38 -14.22
CA ALA A 40 11.28 9.67 -14.25
C ALA A 40 12.35 10.47 -15.01
N ARG A 41 12.03 10.93 -16.22
CA ARG A 41 12.98 11.74 -17.02
C ARG A 41 13.28 13.11 -16.41
N ALA A 42 12.45 13.60 -15.50
CA ALA A 42 12.69 14.81 -14.72
C ALA A 42 13.51 14.56 -13.44
N GLY A 43 13.91 13.32 -13.15
CA GLY A 43 14.61 12.95 -11.90
C GLY A 43 13.74 13.02 -10.65
N TYR A 44 12.40 13.04 -10.80
CA TYR A 44 11.47 13.22 -9.68
C TYR A 44 11.54 12.08 -8.66
N TYR A 45 11.86 10.87 -9.12
CA TYR A 45 11.94 9.67 -8.29
C TYR A 45 13.33 9.43 -7.69
N ASP A 46 14.32 10.24 -8.05
CA ASP A 46 15.70 10.07 -7.59
C ASP A 46 15.78 10.23 -6.08
N PHE A 47 16.44 9.28 -5.43
CA PHE A 47 16.60 9.21 -3.97
C PHE A 47 15.30 9.15 -3.15
N THR A 48 14.18 8.79 -3.79
CA THR A 48 12.91 8.59 -3.08
C THR A 48 12.87 7.24 -2.37
N LEU A 49 12.06 7.15 -1.30
CA LEU A 49 11.96 5.94 -0.49
C LEU A 49 10.78 5.08 -0.91
N PHE A 50 10.93 3.76 -0.74
CA PHE A 50 9.79 2.89 -0.57
C PHE A 50 9.31 3.03 0.87
N HIS A 51 8.35 3.92 1.10
CA HIS A 51 7.91 4.33 2.43
C HIS A 51 6.97 3.31 3.08
N ARG A 52 6.47 2.33 2.33
CA ARG A 52 5.56 1.29 2.82
C ARG A 52 5.90 -0.05 2.18
N VAL A 53 6.26 -1.03 3.01
CA VAL A 53 6.66 -2.38 2.63
C VAL A 53 5.82 -3.40 3.38
N MET A 54 5.15 -4.31 2.66
CA MET A 54 4.39 -5.40 3.27
C MET A 54 4.76 -6.75 2.65
N ASN A 55 5.44 -7.56 3.45
CA ASN A 55 5.82 -8.91 3.05
C ASN A 55 4.59 -9.76 2.68
N GLY A 56 4.68 -10.45 1.55
CA GLY A 56 3.58 -11.22 0.97
C GLY A 56 2.49 -10.40 0.27
N PHE A 57 2.62 -9.07 0.16
CA PHE A 57 1.61 -8.22 -0.47
C PHE A 57 2.21 -7.26 -1.50
N MET A 58 2.88 -6.18 -1.07
CA MET A 58 3.41 -5.16 -1.99
C MET A 58 4.49 -4.27 -1.38
N ILE A 59 5.16 -3.51 -2.24
CA ILE A 59 6.02 -2.38 -1.87
C ILE A 59 5.54 -1.11 -2.58
N GLN A 60 5.42 -0.01 -1.83
CA GLN A 60 4.90 1.27 -2.33
C GLN A 60 5.95 2.38 -2.18
N GLY A 61 6.07 3.19 -3.24
CA GLY A 61 7.03 4.28 -3.37
C GLY A 61 6.48 5.44 -4.19
N GLY A 62 7.37 6.27 -4.73
CA GLY A 62 6.99 7.41 -5.59
C GLY A 62 6.50 8.66 -4.85
N ASP A 63 6.71 8.73 -3.53
CA ASP A 63 6.51 9.93 -2.73
C ASP A 63 7.86 10.63 -2.44
N PRO A 64 8.11 11.84 -2.97
CA PRO A 64 9.37 12.55 -2.75
C PRO A 64 9.57 13.00 -1.30
N THR A 65 8.51 13.08 -0.51
CA THR A 65 8.58 13.45 0.91
C THR A 65 8.83 12.24 1.82
N GLY A 66 8.56 11.01 1.32
CA GLY A 66 8.64 9.77 2.10
C GLY A 66 7.58 9.63 3.20
N THR A 67 6.58 10.53 3.28
CA THR A 67 5.54 10.51 4.32
C THR A 67 4.42 9.52 4.00
N GLY A 68 4.21 9.21 2.73
CA GLY A 68 3.08 8.46 2.17
C GLY A 68 1.95 9.36 1.65
N THR A 69 2.10 10.68 1.73
CA THR A 69 1.03 11.64 1.39
C THR A 69 1.47 12.68 0.36
N GLY A 70 2.73 12.67 -0.07
CA GLY A 70 3.21 13.58 -1.10
C GLY A 70 2.77 13.16 -2.51
N GLY A 71 3.03 14.03 -3.47
CA GLY A 71 2.66 13.83 -4.87
C GLY A 71 3.18 14.96 -5.77
N PRO A 72 2.96 14.87 -7.08
CA PRO A 72 3.63 15.71 -8.08
C PRO A 72 2.98 17.09 -8.26
N GLY A 73 2.04 17.46 -7.38
CA GLY A 73 1.27 18.70 -7.47
C GLY A 73 0.07 18.65 -8.44
N TYR A 74 -0.22 17.49 -9.02
CA TYR A 74 -1.40 17.23 -9.85
C TYR A 74 -1.97 15.84 -9.60
N GLN A 75 -3.18 15.62 -10.12
CA GLN A 75 -3.86 14.33 -10.14
C GLN A 75 -4.48 14.06 -11.52
N PHE A 76 -4.73 12.79 -11.85
CA PHE A 76 -5.40 12.36 -13.09
C PHE A 76 -6.37 11.19 -12.87
N GLU A 77 -7.28 10.99 -13.83
CA GLU A 77 -8.32 9.95 -13.79
C GLU A 77 -7.77 8.51 -13.72
N ASP A 78 -8.64 7.58 -13.32
CA ASP A 78 -8.31 6.15 -13.27
C ASP A 78 -8.41 5.47 -14.64
N GLU A 79 -7.48 4.56 -14.91
CA GLU A 79 -7.46 3.66 -16.07
C GLU A 79 -7.56 2.22 -15.55
N LEU A 80 -8.76 1.84 -15.09
CA LEU A 80 -8.96 0.61 -14.32
C LEU A 80 -8.99 -0.64 -15.21
N PRO A 81 -8.38 -1.76 -14.76
CA PRO A 81 -8.45 -3.03 -15.48
C PRO A 81 -9.89 -3.57 -15.52
N SER A 82 -10.23 -4.25 -16.61
CA SER A 82 -11.56 -4.88 -16.79
C SER A 82 -11.72 -6.20 -16.03
N ASP A 83 -10.62 -6.82 -15.63
CA ASP A 83 -10.59 -8.16 -15.06
C ASP A 83 -10.76 -8.12 -13.53
N GLU A 84 -11.43 -9.13 -12.95
CA GLU A 84 -11.73 -9.18 -11.52
C GLU A 84 -10.51 -9.42 -10.61
N ALA A 85 -9.42 -9.96 -11.15
CA ALA A 85 -8.20 -10.28 -10.39
C ALA A 85 -6.91 -9.97 -11.19
N PRO A 86 -6.62 -8.69 -11.49
CA PRO A 86 -5.64 -8.32 -12.51
C PRO A 86 -4.20 -8.18 -11.98
N TYR A 87 -4.01 -8.23 -10.65
CA TYR A 87 -2.74 -7.91 -9.98
C TYR A 87 -1.93 -9.16 -9.64
N ALA A 88 -1.23 -9.70 -10.63
CA ALA A 88 -0.23 -10.74 -10.43
C ALA A 88 1.06 -10.18 -9.82
N ARG A 89 1.91 -11.05 -9.27
CA ARG A 89 3.26 -10.72 -8.81
C ARG A 89 4.05 -9.99 -9.90
N GLY A 90 4.69 -8.89 -9.52
CA GLY A 90 5.43 -8.02 -10.42
C GLY A 90 4.58 -6.98 -11.14
N THR A 91 3.25 -6.97 -10.98
CA THR A 91 2.42 -5.88 -11.53
C THR A 91 2.79 -4.55 -10.85
N LEU A 92 2.98 -3.53 -11.68
CA LEU A 92 3.17 -2.14 -11.28
C LEU A 92 1.84 -1.38 -11.47
N ALA A 93 1.35 -0.75 -10.40
CA ALA A 93 0.08 -0.03 -10.42
C ALA A 93 0.13 1.28 -9.63
N MET A 94 -0.72 2.23 -10.00
CA MET A 94 -0.81 3.54 -9.36
C MET A 94 -1.43 3.41 -7.96
N ALA A 95 -0.82 4.04 -6.97
CA ALA A 95 -1.46 4.27 -5.69
C ALA A 95 -2.34 5.53 -5.77
N ASN A 96 -3.49 5.51 -5.09
CA ASN A 96 -4.44 6.61 -5.07
C ASN A 96 -5.03 6.81 -3.66
N ALA A 97 -5.69 7.96 -3.45
CA ALA A 97 -6.41 8.30 -2.22
C ALA A 97 -7.94 8.16 -2.41
N GLY A 98 -8.36 7.38 -3.41
CA GLY A 98 -9.73 7.30 -3.90
C GLY A 98 -9.82 7.49 -5.42
N PRO A 99 -11.03 7.35 -6.00
CA PRO A 99 -11.21 7.38 -7.44
C PRO A 99 -10.67 8.67 -8.08
N ASN A 100 -9.97 8.52 -9.20
CA ASN A 100 -9.42 9.61 -10.03
C ASN A 100 -8.42 10.51 -9.30
N THR A 101 -7.60 9.94 -8.41
CA THR A 101 -6.58 10.68 -7.65
C THR A 101 -5.16 10.18 -7.88
N ASN A 102 -4.91 9.58 -9.05
CA ASN A 102 -3.57 9.10 -9.41
C ASN A 102 -2.58 10.26 -9.48
N GLY A 103 -1.39 10.07 -8.93
CA GLY A 103 -0.34 11.10 -8.86
C GLY A 103 1.01 10.54 -9.29
N SER A 104 1.96 10.48 -8.34
CA SER A 104 3.30 9.91 -8.56
C SER A 104 3.54 8.63 -7.77
N GLN A 105 2.71 8.33 -6.78
CA GLN A 105 2.89 7.15 -5.97
C GLN A 105 2.45 5.89 -6.73
N PHE A 106 3.22 4.84 -6.58
CA PHE A 106 2.97 3.54 -7.21
C PHE A 106 3.33 2.42 -6.24
N PHE A 107 2.83 1.22 -6.52
CA PHE A 107 3.24 0.01 -5.84
C PHE A 107 3.57 -1.11 -6.82
N ILE A 108 4.46 -2.01 -6.38
CA ILE A 108 4.78 -3.25 -7.06
C ILE A 108 4.24 -4.41 -6.23
N VAL A 109 3.46 -5.28 -6.86
CA VAL A 109 2.86 -6.47 -6.22
C VAL A 109 3.95 -7.51 -5.95
N HIS A 110 4.08 -7.94 -4.69
CA HIS A 110 5.09 -8.91 -4.28
C HIS A 110 4.61 -10.37 -4.40
N GLN A 111 3.35 -10.65 -4.11
CA GLN A 111 2.75 -11.98 -4.27
C GLN A 111 1.31 -11.83 -4.77
N ASP A 112 0.81 -12.86 -5.43
CA ASP A 112 -0.56 -12.93 -5.90
C ASP A 112 -1.51 -12.88 -4.69
N GLN A 113 -2.28 -11.80 -4.59
CA GLN A 113 -3.24 -11.57 -3.50
C GLN A 113 -4.57 -11.04 -4.06
N PRO A 114 -5.26 -11.80 -4.93
CA PRO A 114 -6.42 -11.31 -5.67
C PRO A 114 -7.55 -10.84 -4.75
N ALA A 115 -7.71 -11.44 -3.57
CA ALA A 115 -8.72 -11.02 -2.60
C ALA A 115 -8.38 -9.69 -1.90
N GLN A 116 -7.12 -9.24 -1.91
CA GLN A 116 -6.67 -8.01 -1.25
C GLN A 116 -6.49 -6.85 -2.23
N PHE A 117 -6.54 -7.11 -3.54
CA PHE A 117 -6.48 -6.10 -4.58
C PHE A 117 -7.79 -6.07 -5.39
N PRO A 118 -8.79 -5.28 -4.97
CA PRO A 118 -9.89 -4.95 -5.88
C PRO A 118 -9.35 -4.18 -7.09
N ALA A 119 -10.03 -4.29 -8.23
CA ALA A 119 -9.70 -3.65 -9.53
C ALA A 119 -9.86 -2.10 -9.52
N ASN A 120 -9.23 -1.44 -8.55
CA ASN A 120 -9.36 -0.01 -8.24
C ASN A 120 -8.06 0.78 -8.48
N TYR A 121 -7.04 0.15 -9.05
CA TYR A 121 -5.73 0.74 -9.30
C TYR A 121 -5.34 0.58 -10.76
N ALA A 122 -4.94 1.69 -11.40
CA ALA A 122 -4.50 1.67 -12.79
C ALA A 122 -3.21 0.85 -12.93
N ILE A 123 -3.23 -0.18 -13.77
CA ILE A 123 -2.05 -0.97 -14.12
C ILE A 123 -1.30 -0.23 -15.21
N PHE A 124 0.01 -0.10 -15.06
CA PHE A 124 0.82 0.63 -16.04
C PHE A 124 2.19 -0.02 -16.30
N GLY A 125 2.44 -1.22 -15.78
CA GLY A 125 3.62 -1.99 -16.12
C GLY A 125 3.75 -3.32 -15.39
N ARG A 126 4.76 -4.07 -15.79
CA ARG A 126 5.07 -5.40 -15.24
C ARG A 126 6.58 -5.58 -15.12
N VAL A 127 7.02 -6.08 -13.98
CA VAL A 127 8.43 -6.43 -13.75
C VAL A 127 8.81 -7.58 -14.68
N THR A 128 9.84 -7.37 -15.49
CA THR A 128 10.41 -8.36 -16.42
C THR A 128 11.73 -8.94 -15.90
N GLU A 129 12.51 -8.17 -15.13
CA GLU A 129 13.74 -8.61 -14.47
C GLU A 129 13.87 -8.02 -13.06
N GLY A 130 14.57 -8.72 -12.15
CA GLY A 130 14.81 -8.24 -10.78
C GLY A 130 13.71 -8.60 -9.78
N LEU A 131 12.95 -9.69 -10.01
CA LEU A 131 11.97 -10.19 -9.02
C LEU A 131 12.65 -10.61 -7.70
N GLU A 132 13.89 -11.09 -7.76
CA GLU A 132 14.72 -11.38 -6.59
C GLU A 132 15.16 -10.10 -5.84
N VAL A 133 15.31 -8.99 -6.55
CA VAL A 133 15.57 -7.67 -5.95
C VAL A 133 14.29 -7.17 -5.26
N LEU A 134 13.13 -7.36 -5.89
CA LEU A 134 11.83 -7.10 -5.27
C LEU A 134 11.67 -7.90 -3.96
N ASP A 135 12.00 -9.19 -3.95
CA ASP A 135 11.99 -10.01 -2.73
C ASP A 135 12.94 -9.43 -1.66
N ALA A 136 14.15 -9.03 -2.06
CA ALA A 136 15.14 -8.47 -1.15
C ALA A 136 14.76 -7.11 -0.56
N LEU A 137 13.94 -6.32 -1.28
CA LEU A 137 13.38 -5.05 -0.81
C LEU A 137 12.20 -5.29 0.14
N VAL A 138 11.32 -6.24 -0.19
CA VAL A 138 10.06 -6.46 0.52
C VAL A 138 10.24 -7.23 1.85
N THR A 139 11.29 -8.03 1.95
CA THR A 139 11.53 -8.91 3.12
C THR A 139 12.37 -8.27 4.23
N VAL A 140 12.68 -6.98 4.13
CA VAL A 140 13.40 -6.26 5.18
C VAL A 140 12.56 -6.16 6.46
N PRO A 141 13.19 -6.10 7.65
CA PRO A 141 12.46 -5.80 8.88
C PRO A 141 11.70 -4.47 8.75
N VAL A 142 10.49 -4.43 9.30
CA VAL A 142 9.65 -3.23 9.35
C VAL A 142 9.31 -2.88 10.79
N ILE A 143 9.04 -1.60 11.03
CA ILE A 143 8.52 -1.11 12.29
C ILE A 143 7.19 -0.40 12.07
N ASP A 144 6.50 -0.11 13.17
CA ASP A 144 5.28 0.69 13.17
C ASP A 144 5.62 2.12 13.59
N GLN A 145 5.54 3.06 12.66
CA GLN A 145 5.57 4.50 12.96
C GLN A 145 4.27 5.20 12.55
N ARG A 146 3.46 4.58 11.70
CA ARG A 146 2.28 5.19 11.06
C ARG A 146 0.97 4.44 11.35
N GLY A 147 0.96 3.58 12.37
CA GLY A 147 -0.17 2.74 12.73
C GLY A 147 -0.25 1.45 11.93
N GLU A 148 0.83 1.09 11.22
CA GLU A 148 0.97 -0.13 10.44
C GLU A 148 2.43 -0.59 10.47
N LEU A 149 2.66 -1.90 10.60
CA LEU A 149 3.99 -2.51 10.51
C LEU A 149 4.44 -2.54 9.04
N SER A 150 4.88 -1.40 8.51
CA SER A 150 5.26 -1.30 7.11
C SER A 150 6.43 -0.35 6.82
N ASP A 151 7.02 0.26 7.84
CA ASP A 151 8.13 1.20 7.68
C ASP A 151 9.49 0.46 7.69
N PRO A 152 10.23 0.38 6.56
CA PRO A 152 11.38 -0.51 6.44
C PRO A 152 12.65 -0.03 7.18
N ILE A 153 13.31 -0.96 7.87
CA ILE A 153 14.62 -0.79 8.52
C ILE A 153 15.54 -1.98 8.17
N PRO A 154 16.67 -1.76 7.47
CA PRO A 154 17.15 -0.49 6.96
C PRO A 154 16.24 0.06 5.84
N THR A 155 16.28 1.37 5.64
CA THR A 155 15.50 2.03 4.58
C THR A 155 15.84 1.46 3.21
N VAL A 156 14.81 1.30 2.39
CA VAL A 156 14.92 0.90 0.98
C VAL A 156 14.39 2.01 0.10
N GLY A 157 14.98 2.18 -1.07
CA GLY A 157 14.64 3.31 -1.92
C GLY A 157 15.24 3.23 -3.31
N ILE A 158 14.79 4.17 -4.12
CA ILE A 158 15.14 4.38 -5.52
C ILE A 158 16.36 5.30 -5.55
N GLN A 159 17.38 4.91 -6.32
CA GLN A 159 18.52 5.75 -6.62
C GLN A 159 18.23 6.63 -7.84
N SER A 160 17.70 6.01 -8.91
CA SER A 160 17.28 6.69 -10.14
C SER A 160 16.32 5.82 -10.93
N ILE A 161 15.59 6.43 -11.87
CA ILE A 161 14.80 5.70 -12.87
C ILE A 161 15.20 6.17 -14.27
N THR A 162 15.57 5.23 -15.14
CA THR A 162 15.86 5.50 -16.56
C THR A 162 14.79 4.90 -17.45
N ILE A 163 14.46 5.60 -18.54
CA ILE A 163 13.46 5.18 -19.52
C ILE A 163 14.11 4.93 -20.88
N GLU A 164 13.78 3.79 -21.47
CA GLU A 164 14.08 3.42 -22.85
C GLU A 164 12.80 3.41 -23.70
N GLU A 165 12.89 3.89 -24.93
CA GLU A 165 11.87 3.83 -25.98
C GLU A 165 12.44 3.03 -27.16
N ASP A 166 11.77 1.95 -27.57
CA ASP A 166 12.26 1.02 -28.61
C ASP A 166 13.73 0.57 -28.35
N GLY A 167 14.09 0.39 -27.09
CA GLY A 167 15.44 0.01 -26.65
C GLY A 167 16.48 1.13 -26.78
N GLN A 168 16.07 2.39 -26.97
CA GLN A 168 16.95 3.56 -26.96
C GLN A 168 16.67 4.45 -25.74
N PRO A 169 17.69 4.93 -25.02
CA PRO A 169 17.48 5.79 -23.85
C PRO A 169 16.85 7.13 -24.26
N MET A 170 15.76 7.53 -23.58
CA MET A 170 15.05 8.79 -23.89
C MET A 170 15.74 10.06 -23.39
N GLY A 171 16.81 9.93 -22.60
CA GLY A 171 17.50 11.03 -21.95
C GLY A 171 16.64 11.79 -20.92
N ASN A 172 17.30 12.60 -20.09
CA ASN A 172 16.61 13.45 -19.13
C ASN A 172 15.95 14.63 -19.85
N LEU A 173 14.85 15.14 -19.28
CA LEU A 173 14.25 16.39 -19.74
C LEU A 173 15.19 17.55 -19.38
N GLU A 174 16.03 17.99 -20.31
CA GLU A 174 16.89 19.17 -20.10
C GLU A 174 16.03 20.44 -19.98
N GLY A 175 16.00 21.08 -18.81
CA GLY A 175 15.53 22.46 -18.66
C GLY A 175 14.62 22.75 -17.47
N GLY A 176 15.23 22.99 -16.31
CA GLY A 176 14.62 23.64 -15.15
C GLY A 176 15.67 23.82 -14.08
N ASP A 177 16.45 24.90 -14.18
CA ASP A 177 17.46 25.32 -13.20
C ASP A 177 16.80 25.52 -11.82
N SER A 178 16.71 24.44 -11.04
CA SER A 178 16.60 24.46 -9.59
C SER A 178 16.92 23.05 -9.07
N ALA A 179 18.18 22.66 -9.24
CA ALA A 179 18.85 21.89 -8.20
C ALA A 179 18.90 22.79 -6.94
N ALA A 180 17.76 22.90 -6.26
CA ALA A 180 17.69 23.44 -4.92
C ALA A 180 18.52 22.47 -4.08
N THR A 181 19.73 22.92 -3.80
CA THR A 181 20.67 22.38 -2.83
C THR A 181 19.90 21.94 -1.58
N LEU A 182 19.64 20.65 -1.44
CA LEU A 182 19.29 20.06 -0.16
C LEU A 182 20.58 20.01 0.67
N ALA A 183 20.93 21.18 1.22
CA ALA A 183 21.80 21.25 2.37
C ALA A 183 21.15 20.40 3.48
N SER A 184 21.93 19.48 4.03
CA SER A 184 21.56 18.67 5.18
C SER A 184 20.96 19.54 6.30
N PRO A 185 19.82 19.16 6.91
CA PRO A 185 19.35 19.87 8.09
C PRO A 185 20.30 19.56 9.25
N THR A 186 21.09 20.57 9.62
CA THR A 186 21.79 20.58 10.90
C THR A 186 20.77 20.61 12.02
N ALA A 187 21.01 19.80 13.04
CA ALA A 187 20.20 19.66 14.23
C ALA A 187 19.90 21.00 14.94
N GLY A 188 18.67 21.11 15.46
CA GLY A 188 18.37 21.90 16.65
C GLY A 188 17.48 23.11 16.42
N SER A 189 16.18 22.96 16.66
CA SER A 189 15.40 23.77 17.62
C SER A 189 13.92 23.37 17.60
N THR A 190 13.38 22.98 18.75
CA THR A 190 11.94 22.87 19.03
C THR A 190 11.34 24.29 19.11
N PRO A 191 10.06 24.51 18.77
CA PRO A 191 9.05 24.46 19.83
C PRO A 191 7.64 23.94 19.45
N ALA A 192 6.98 23.44 20.49
CA ALA A 192 5.55 23.50 20.83
C ALA A 192 4.49 22.83 19.91
N VAL A 193 4.15 21.61 20.33
CA VAL A 193 2.82 20.99 20.50
C VAL A 193 1.61 21.93 20.29
N ASP A 194 0.74 21.55 19.36
CA ASP A 194 -0.71 21.64 19.56
C ASP A 194 -1.38 20.34 19.07
N GLN A 195 -2.25 19.78 19.91
CA GLN A 195 -2.89 18.47 19.74
C GLN A 195 -4.30 18.63 19.19
N ALA A 196 -4.62 17.86 18.15
CA ALA A 196 -5.90 17.15 17.94
C ALA A 196 -5.69 16.27 16.68
N ALA A 197 -5.45 14.95 16.73
CA ALA A 197 -6.36 13.85 17.10
C ALA A 197 -7.73 14.01 16.42
N THR A 198 -8.31 13.10 15.64
CA THR A 198 -8.04 11.71 15.23
C THR A 198 -9.10 11.40 14.15
N SER A 199 -8.80 10.68 13.08
CA SER A 199 -9.78 9.74 12.48
C SER A 199 -9.09 8.74 11.56
N ALA A 200 -8.72 7.60 12.12
CA ALA A 200 -8.63 6.34 11.39
C ALA A 200 -10.05 5.84 11.14
N ALA A 201 -10.44 5.62 9.88
CA ALA A 201 -11.68 4.95 9.53
C ALA A 201 -11.33 3.59 8.95
N ALA A 202 -11.44 2.57 9.80
CA ALA A 202 -11.33 1.16 9.46
C ALA A 202 -12.54 0.71 8.65
N LEU A 203 -12.27 -0.12 7.65
CA LEU A 203 -13.24 -0.96 6.95
C LEU A 203 -13.91 -1.92 7.94
N THR A 204 -15.19 -1.73 8.22
CA THR A 204 -16.10 -2.77 8.73
C THR A 204 -17.48 -2.51 8.13
N GLN A 205 -17.88 -3.31 7.14
CA GLN A 205 -19.28 -3.41 6.73
C GLN A 205 -19.87 -4.65 7.41
N GLU A 206 -20.84 -4.44 8.29
CA GLU A 206 -21.77 -5.48 8.72
C GLU A 206 -22.86 -5.68 7.64
N PRO A 207 -23.40 -6.89 7.44
CA PRO A 207 -24.43 -7.12 6.44
C PRO A 207 -25.80 -6.56 6.87
N GLU A 208 -26.43 -5.80 5.97
CA GLU A 208 -27.80 -5.30 6.06
C GLU A 208 -28.84 -6.44 6.18
N PRO A 209 -29.93 -6.28 6.97
CA PRO A 209 -30.99 -7.26 7.04
C PRO A 209 -31.91 -7.20 5.82
N VAL A 210 -32.28 -8.39 5.31
CA VAL A 210 -33.23 -8.60 4.21
C VAL A 210 -34.63 -8.14 4.64
N ALA A 211 -35.28 -7.31 3.82
CA ALA A 211 -36.66 -6.90 4.00
C ALA A 211 -37.62 -8.10 3.80
N GLU A 212 -38.36 -8.45 4.85
CA GLU A 212 -39.50 -9.37 4.77
C GLU A 212 -40.71 -8.66 4.13
N GLY A 213 -41.32 -9.33 3.17
CA GLY A 213 -42.53 -8.88 2.48
C GLY A 213 -43.80 -9.12 3.30
N ASP A 214 -44.77 -8.25 3.04
CA ASP A 214 -46.06 -8.15 3.73
C ASP A 214 -46.91 -9.43 3.73
N ASP A 215 -47.65 -9.49 4.84
CA ASP A 215 -48.67 -10.41 5.34
C ASP A 215 -49.84 -10.68 4.39
N ASP A 216 -50.27 -11.95 4.34
CA ASP A 216 -51.68 -12.30 4.13
C ASP A 216 -51.97 -13.72 4.68
N GLY A 217 -52.42 -13.77 5.93
CA GLY A 217 -53.65 -14.50 6.23
C GLY A 217 -53.56 -15.90 6.87
N ALA A 218 -54.06 -15.94 8.11
CA ALA A 218 -54.85 -17.01 8.74
C ALA A 218 -54.15 -17.97 9.75
N ASN A 219 -54.50 -17.71 11.02
CA ASN A 219 -54.86 -18.66 12.09
C ASN A 219 -53.89 -19.81 12.46
N VAL A 220 -53.43 -19.82 13.72
CA VAL A 220 -53.94 -20.68 14.83
C VAL A 220 -52.98 -20.58 16.06
N LEU A 221 -53.47 -19.98 17.14
CA LEU A 221 -53.49 -20.46 18.55
C LEU A 221 -52.45 -21.56 18.95
N TRP A 222 -51.52 -21.42 19.92
CA TRP A 222 -51.74 -21.37 21.38
C TRP A 222 -50.38 -21.43 22.16
N ILE A 223 -50.34 -20.76 23.33
CA ILE A 223 -49.67 -21.09 24.61
C ILE A 223 -48.17 -20.75 24.83
N ALA A 224 -48.01 -19.62 25.53
CA ALA A 224 -47.29 -19.37 26.79
C ALA A 224 -45.80 -19.73 26.99
N GLY A 225 -45.05 -18.72 27.44
CA GLY A 225 -44.38 -18.83 28.75
C GLY A 225 -42.92 -18.40 28.83
N SER A 226 -42.71 -17.32 29.60
CA SER A 226 -41.59 -17.12 30.55
C SER A 226 -40.30 -16.43 30.06
N LEU A 227 -40.21 -15.16 30.48
CA LEU A 227 -39.09 -14.47 31.14
C LEU A 227 -37.75 -15.21 31.29
N GLY A 228 -36.65 -14.47 31.04
CA GLY A 228 -35.56 -14.39 32.02
C GLY A 228 -34.13 -14.36 31.47
N ILE A 229 -33.55 -13.15 31.43
CA ILE A 229 -32.22 -12.77 31.95
C ILE A 229 -31.00 -13.61 31.49
N VAL A 230 -30.19 -13.03 30.61
CA VAL A 230 -28.75 -13.31 30.39
C VAL A 230 -28.01 -12.02 30.77
N GLY A 231 -26.88 -11.97 31.47
CA GLY A 231 -26.02 -12.95 32.12
C GLY A 231 -24.94 -12.13 32.84
N LEU A 232 -24.63 -12.47 34.10
CA LEU A 232 -23.57 -11.83 34.88
C LEU A 232 -22.47 -12.88 35.09
N ALA A 233 -21.34 -12.73 34.41
CA ALA A 233 -20.16 -13.58 34.59
C ALA A 233 -18.96 -12.72 34.95
N VAL A 234 -18.52 -12.79 36.20
CA VAL A 234 -17.22 -12.26 36.65
C VAL A 234 -16.50 -13.31 37.48
N LEU A 235 -15.42 -13.82 36.87
CA LEU A 235 -14.19 -14.40 37.39
C LEU A 235 -14.16 -15.09 38.77
N ALA A 236 -13.89 -16.39 38.74
CA ALA A 236 -13.22 -17.13 39.80
C ALA A 236 -11.73 -17.31 39.45
N PHE A 237 -10.83 -16.83 40.32
CA PHE A 237 -9.39 -17.11 40.27
C PHE A 237 -9.02 -17.95 41.50
N GLY A 238 -8.32 -19.07 41.25
CA GLY A 238 -8.14 -20.17 42.19
C GLY A 238 -7.12 -19.93 43.31
N LEU A 239 -7.40 -20.56 44.45
CA LEU A 239 -6.50 -20.76 45.58
C LEU A 239 -6.29 -22.26 45.76
N TYR A 240 -5.12 -22.77 45.41
CA TYR A 240 -4.70 -24.15 45.69
C TYR A 240 -3.26 -24.17 46.18
N ARG A 241 -3.06 -24.35 47.50
CA ARG A 241 -1.91 -25.04 48.11
C ARG A 241 -2.01 -25.05 49.64
N ARG A 242 -2.36 -26.21 50.23
CA ARG A 242 -1.71 -26.73 51.46
C ARG A 242 -2.20 -28.15 51.78
N SER A 243 -1.30 -29.12 51.72
CA SER A 243 -1.33 -30.27 52.63
C SER A 243 0.11 -30.71 52.89
N HIS A 244 0.53 -30.55 54.14
CA HIS A 244 1.78 -31.09 54.67
C HIS A 244 1.59 -32.58 54.94
N VAL A 245 2.57 -33.36 54.52
CA VAL A 245 2.82 -34.74 54.95
C VAL A 245 3.43 -34.69 56.34
N ALA A 246 2.82 -35.36 57.31
CA ALA A 246 3.40 -35.67 58.61
C ALA A 246 4.12 -37.02 58.54
N GLY A 247 5.40 -37.03 58.92
CA GLY A 247 6.20 -38.23 59.15
C GLY A 247 6.15 -38.66 60.62
N SER A 248 6.28 -39.97 60.84
CA SER A 248 6.41 -40.67 62.11
C SER A 248 7.88 -40.96 62.47
N MET A 249 8.15 -41.22 63.77
CA MET A 249 9.39 -41.65 64.48
C MET A 249 9.73 -40.58 65.55
N ASP A 250 9.82 -40.84 66.86
CA ASP A 250 9.83 -42.03 67.72
C ASP A 250 9.01 -41.77 69.00
#